data_AF-A0A9E5ZPN4-F1
#
_entry.id   AF-A0A9E5ZPN4-F1
#
_cell.length_a   1.000
_cell.length_b   1.000
_cell.length_c   1.000
_cell.angle_alpha   90.00
_cell.angle_beta   90.00
_cell.angle_gamma   90.00
#
_symmetry.space_group_name_H-M   'P 1'
#
loop_
_entity.id
_entity.type
_entity.pdbx_description
1 polymer ?
#
loop_
_entity_poly.entity_id
_entity_poly.type
_entity_poly.pdbx_seq_one_letter_code
_entity_poly.pdbx_strand_id
1 'polypeptide(L)'
;MTRIHIYSMLLAAVLLSSCASIPASTTTLTQEILKESSGMHTLNISLINQLYANRKEQINSFITNTYTPALLDNFSKNLPDSLDYKEELPNILKSIVPIINKKKDSMQSILDTEQGQLITQLNANYTNFSTAGVSLQNLIDSAVKLKTAEKSVMTSIQSLTNGSVNISNTVTELDSLLIHSGNSFSKLLEISSALK
;
A
#
# COMPACT_ATOMS: atom_id res chain seq x y z
N MET A 1 25.65 2.62 -40.18
CA MET A 1 24.21 2.85 -39.91
C MET A 1 23.37 1.56 -39.90
N THR A 2 23.71 0.54 -40.68
CA THR A 2 22.96 -0.73 -40.79
C THR A 2 23.00 -1.64 -39.55
N ARG A 3 24.09 -1.65 -38.76
CA ARG A 3 24.20 -2.52 -37.58
C ARG A 3 23.30 -2.11 -36.40
N ILE A 4 23.02 -0.83 -36.22
CA ILE A 4 22.15 -0.31 -35.15
C ILE A 4 20.69 -0.70 -35.41
N HIS A 5 20.24 -0.69 -36.67
CA HIS A 5 18.89 -1.14 -37.03
C HIS A 5 18.70 -2.65 -36.84
N ILE A 6 19.75 -3.44 -37.09
CA ILE A 6 19.72 -4.90 -36.84
C ILE A 6 19.57 -5.20 -35.33
N TYR A 7 20.31 -4.52 -34.45
CA TYR A 7 20.16 -4.70 -33.00
C TYR A 7 18.80 -4.21 -32.47
N SER A 8 18.27 -3.10 -33.00
CA SER A 8 16.93 -2.60 -32.64
C SER A 8 15.82 -3.55 -33.08
N MET A 9 15.98 -4.19 -34.25
CA MET A 9 15.03 -5.19 -34.77
C MET A 9 15.12 -6.51 -33.99
N LEU A 10 16.33 -6.90 -33.55
CA LEU A 10 16.53 -8.09 -32.72
C LEU A 10 15.96 -7.90 -31.30
N LEU A 11 16.14 -6.70 -30.71
CA LEU A 11 15.57 -6.36 -29.40
C LEU A 11 14.03 -6.30 -29.46
N ALA A 12 13.47 -5.76 -30.54
CA ALA A 12 12.02 -5.79 -30.78
C ALA A 12 11.49 -7.22 -30.94
N ALA A 13 12.23 -8.12 -31.62
CA ALA A 13 11.85 -9.52 -31.77
C ALA A 13 11.89 -10.29 -30.43
N VAL A 14 12.86 -10.02 -29.56
CA VAL A 14 12.93 -10.61 -28.21
C VAL A 14 11.77 -10.13 -27.33
N LEU A 15 11.42 -8.84 -27.42
CA LEU A 15 10.27 -8.28 -26.69
C LEU A 15 8.92 -8.86 -27.16
N LEU A 16 8.79 -9.19 -28.45
CA LEU A 16 7.58 -9.82 -29.01
C LEU A 16 7.49 -11.33 -28.71
N SER A 17 8.62 -12.03 -28.53
CA SER A 17 8.64 -13.44 -28.11
C SER A 17 8.24 -13.65 -26.63
N SER A 18 8.13 -12.57 -25.87
CA SER A 18 7.71 -12.58 -24.46
C SER A 18 6.20 -12.45 -24.27
N CYS A 19 5.41 -12.45 -25.36
CA CYS A 19 3.95 -12.63 -25.32
C CYS A 19 3.59 -14.09 -24.96
N ALA A 20 4.09 -14.57 -23.82
CA ALA A 20 3.59 -15.77 -23.20
C ALA A 20 2.12 -15.50 -22.85
N SER A 21 1.23 -16.27 -23.46
CA SER A 21 -0.20 -16.12 -23.22
C SER A 21 -0.49 -16.18 -21.72
N ILE A 22 -1.25 -15.23 -21.20
CA ILE A 22 -1.60 -15.18 -19.79
C ILE A 22 -2.46 -16.41 -19.45
N PRO A 23 -1.96 -17.37 -18.64
CA PRO A 23 -2.73 -18.55 -18.27
C PRO A 23 -3.78 -18.19 -17.22
N ALA A 24 -4.85 -19.00 -17.12
CA ALA A 24 -5.89 -18.80 -16.10
C ALA A 24 -5.34 -18.86 -14.65
N SER A 25 -4.21 -19.51 -14.42
CA SER A 25 -3.53 -19.53 -13.11
C SER A 25 -3.02 -18.15 -12.68
N THR A 26 -2.79 -17.21 -13.61
CA THR A 26 -2.39 -15.83 -13.29
C THR A 26 -3.52 -15.04 -12.64
N THR A 27 -4.78 -15.33 -13.00
CA THR A 27 -5.97 -14.79 -12.31
C THR A 27 -5.96 -15.22 -10.84
N THR A 28 -5.82 -16.51 -10.56
CA THR A 28 -5.81 -17.04 -9.19
C THR A 28 -4.63 -16.52 -8.37
N LEU A 29 -3.43 -16.47 -8.96
CA LEU A 29 -2.24 -15.95 -8.27
C LEU A 29 -2.43 -14.48 -7.86
N THR A 30 -2.96 -13.66 -8.75
CA THR A 30 -3.18 -12.23 -8.47
C THR A 30 -4.22 -12.04 -7.37
N GLN A 31 -5.29 -12.84 -7.34
CA GLN A 31 -6.28 -12.84 -6.26
C GLN A 31 -5.65 -13.18 -4.89
N GLU A 32 -4.80 -14.21 -4.82
CA GLU A 32 -4.12 -14.57 -3.58
C GLU A 32 -3.11 -13.51 -3.13
N ILE A 33 -2.41 -12.84 -4.06
CA ILE A 33 -1.54 -11.70 -3.74
C ILE A 33 -2.34 -10.54 -3.11
N LEU A 34 -3.50 -10.20 -3.67
CA LEU A 34 -4.35 -9.13 -3.11
C LEU A 34 -4.88 -9.49 -1.73
N LYS A 35 -5.24 -10.75 -1.52
CA LYS A 35 -5.67 -11.28 -0.23
C LYS A 35 -4.56 -11.24 0.81
N GLU A 36 -3.35 -11.69 0.47
CA GLU A 36 -2.18 -11.59 1.34
C GLU A 36 -1.84 -10.13 1.69
N SER A 37 -1.92 -9.23 0.71
CA SER A 37 -1.70 -7.80 0.95
C SER A 37 -2.69 -7.20 1.94
N SER A 38 -3.95 -7.64 1.94
CA SER A 38 -4.96 -7.24 2.93
C SER A 38 -4.59 -7.72 4.33
N GLY A 39 -4.11 -8.96 4.44
CA GLY A 39 -3.56 -9.53 5.66
C GLY A 39 -2.38 -8.72 6.20
N MET A 40 -1.38 -8.45 5.36
CA MET A 40 -0.22 -7.63 5.72
C MET A 40 -0.61 -6.21 6.16
N HIS A 41 -1.57 -5.57 5.48
CA HIS A 41 -2.06 -4.24 5.87
C HIS A 41 -2.65 -4.25 7.29
N THR A 42 -3.49 -5.25 7.58
CA THR A 42 -4.07 -5.43 8.92
C THR A 42 -3.01 -5.66 9.99
N LEU A 43 -2.01 -6.51 9.70
CA LEU A 43 -0.89 -6.77 10.61
C LEU A 43 -0.07 -5.50 10.88
N ASN A 44 0.19 -4.70 9.85
CA ASN A 44 0.92 -3.43 10.00
C ASN A 44 0.16 -2.43 10.89
N ILE A 45 -1.16 -2.32 10.74
CA ILE A 45 -1.98 -1.49 11.65
C ILE A 45 -1.88 -2.00 13.10
N SER A 46 -2.00 -3.32 13.30
CA SER A 46 -1.90 -3.94 14.62
C SER A 46 -0.54 -3.66 15.28
N LEU A 47 0.55 -3.81 14.50
CA LEU A 47 1.91 -3.52 14.97
C LEU A 47 2.08 -2.05 15.36
N ILE A 48 1.59 -1.12 14.54
CA ILE A 48 1.62 0.32 14.86
C ILE A 48 0.86 0.58 16.17
N ASN A 49 -0.33 0.01 16.34
CA ASN A 49 -1.12 0.18 17.55
C ASN A 49 -0.39 -0.34 18.79
N GLN A 50 0.22 -1.53 18.71
CA GLN A 50 1.01 -2.10 19.80
C GLN A 50 2.25 -1.26 20.12
N LEU A 51 2.97 -0.79 19.10
CA LEU A 51 4.14 0.07 19.26
C LEU A 51 3.78 1.35 20.01
N TYR A 52 2.71 2.02 19.61
CA TYR A 52 2.29 3.28 20.23
C TYR A 52 1.68 3.07 21.62
N ALA A 53 1.00 1.96 21.87
CA ALA A 53 0.57 1.58 23.22
C ALA A 53 1.78 1.41 24.15
N ASN A 54 2.83 0.69 23.72
CA ASN A 54 4.05 0.53 24.49
C ASN A 54 4.77 1.86 24.73
N ARG A 55 4.86 2.74 23.73
CA ARG A 55 5.45 4.08 23.90
C ARG A 55 4.68 4.93 24.91
N LYS A 56 3.34 4.87 24.92
CA LYS A 56 2.52 5.57 25.94
C LYS A 56 2.76 5.04 27.34
N GLU A 57 2.94 3.73 27.49
CA GLU A 57 3.32 3.11 28.76
C GLU A 57 4.71 3.59 29.23
N GLN A 58 5.68 3.68 28.32
CA GLN A 58 6.99 4.25 28.63
C GLN A 58 6.89 5.73 29.05
N ILE A 59 6.04 6.53 28.41
CA ILE A 59 5.76 7.90 28.87
C ILE A 59 5.19 7.89 30.28
N ASN A 60 4.21 7.02 30.59
CA ASN A 60 3.65 6.92 31.94
C ASN A 60 4.75 6.59 32.96
N SER A 61 5.60 5.61 32.65
CA SER A 61 6.71 5.23 33.51
C SER A 61 7.71 6.38 33.70
N PHE A 62 8.07 7.09 32.63
CA PHE A 62 8.94 8.26 32.70
C PHE A 62 8.32 9.38 33.56
N ILE A 63 7.03 9.67 33.37
CA ILE A 63 6.32 10.69 34.14
C ILE A 63 6.33 10.34 35.63
N THR A 64 5.98 9.11 35.98
CA THR A 64 5.88 8.66 37.37
C THR A 64 7.25 8.54 38.05
N ASN A 65 8.23 7.93 37.38
CA ASN A 65 9.46 7.47 38.03
C ASN A 65 10.63 8.44 37.85
N THR A 66 10.55 9.39 36.92
CA THR A 66 11.66 10.29 36.60
C THR A 66 11.24 11.75 36.66
N TYR A 67 10.22 12.14 35.90
CA TYR A 67 9.81 13.53 35.80
C TYR A 67 9.19 14.06 37.10
N THR A 68 8.21 13.33 37.67
CA THR A 68 7.55 13.77 38.90
C THR A 68 8.53 13.90 40.07
N PRO A 69 9.41 12.92 40.37
CA PRO A 69 10.41 13.08 41.43
C PRO A 69 11.34 14.28 41.20
N ALA A 70 11.84 14.47 39.97
CA ALA A 70 12.71 15.60 39.66
C ALA A 70 11.98 16.95 39.79
N LEU A 71 10.71 17.02 39.41
CA LEU A 71 9.88 18.21 39.58
C LEU A 71 9.67 18.53 41.06
N LEU A 72 9.35 17.52 41.87
CA LEU A 72 9.16 17.68 43.32
C LEU A 72 10.44 18.10 44.03
N ASP A 73 11.60 17.52 43.67
CA ASP A 73 12.90 17.93 44.21
C ASP A 73 13.19 19.41 43.91
N ASN A 74 13.01 19.84 42.66
CA ASN A 74 13.15 21.26 42.29
C ASN A 74 12.17 22.17 43.02
N PHE A 75 10.92 21.74 43.20
CA PHE A 75 9.92 22.51 43.92
C PHE A 75 10.27 22.65 45.41
N SER A 76 10.70 21.55 46.05
CA SER A 76 11.01 21.51 47.48
C SER A 76 12.15 22.45 47.88
N LYS A 77 13.14 22.64 47.00
CA LYS A 77 14.27 23.56 47.22
C LYS A 77 13.87 25.04 47.31
N ASN A 78 12.67 25.38 46.85
CA ASN A 78 12.15 26.76 46.85
C ASN A 78 11.10 26.98 47.97
N LEU A 79 10.89 26.00 48.85
CA LEU A 79 9.96 26.14 49.96
C LEU A 79 10.61 26.92 51.12
N PRO A 80 9.89 27.84 51.77
CA PRO A 80 10.39 28.53 52.95
C PRO A 80 10.48 27.59 54.16
N ASP A 81 11.50 27.77 55.00
CA ASP A 81 11.73 26.94 56.19
C ASP A 81 10.59 27.02 57.22
N SER A 82 9.79 28.09 57.17
CA SER A 82 8.65 28.33 58.07
C SER A 82 7.31 27.74 57.58
N LEU A 83 7.32 26.91 56.53
CA LEU A 83 6.12 26.37 55.91
C LEU A 83 5.45 25.28 56.77
N ASP A 84 4.14 25.42 57.04
CA ASP A 84 3.34 24.31 57.58
C ASP A 84 2.91 23.37 56.45
N TYR A 85 3.60 22.24 56.34
CA TYR A 85 3.33 21.22 55.33
C TYR A 85 1.91 20.62 55.42
N LYS A 86 1.31 20.55 56.62
CA LYS A 86 -0.04 19.98 56.75
C LYS A 86 -1.11 20.91 56.16
N GLU A 87 -0.93 22.20 56.33
CA GLU A 87 -1.87 23.20 55.79
C GLU A 87 -1.65 23.45 54.30
N GLU A 88 -0.40 23.45 53.84
CA GLU A 88 -0.07 23.86 52.47
C GLU A 88 0.01 22.71 51.46
N LEU A 89 0.13 21.45 51.91
CA LEU A 89 0.17 20.29 50.99
C LEU A 89 -1.00 20.25 49.99
N PRO A 90 -2.28 20.50 50.38
CA PRO A 90 -3.38 20.56 49.42
C PRO A 90 -3.18 21.65 48.35
N ASN A 91 -2.62 22.81 48.70
CA ASN A 91 -2.38 23.91 47.76
C ASN A 91 -1.21 23.56 46.82
N ILE A 92 -0.14 22.97 47.36
CA ILE A 92 1.01 22.50 46.59
C ILE A 92 0.57 21.44 45.57
N LEU A 93 -0.22 20.45 45.99
CA LEU A 93 -0.74 19.41 45.10
C LEU A 93 -1.66 19.99 44.02
N LYS A 94 -2.54 20.96 44.37
CA LYS A 94 -3.39 21.68 43.40
C LYS A 94 -2.56 22.40 42.34
N SER A 95 -1.37 22.91 42.67
CA SER A 95 -0.49 23.58 41.71
C SER A 95 0.34 22.60 40.88
N ILE A 96 0.86 21.53 41.48
CA ILE A 96 1.82 20.63 40.81
C ILE A 96 1.14 19.56 39.95
N VAL A 97 0.03 18.97 40.41
CA VAL A 97 -0.66 17.90 39.68
C VAL A 97 -1.08 18.32 38.27
N PRO A 98 -1.63 19.53 38.03
CA PRO A 98 -1.94 19.99 36.68
C PRO A 98 -0.72 20.09 35.77
N ILE A 99 0.45 20.47 36.31
CA ILE A 99 1.70 20.58 35.55
C ILE A 99 2.17 19.19 35.10
N ILE A 100 2.11 18.20 36.00
CA ILE A 100 2.44 16.80 35.70
C ILE A 100 1.52 16.25 34.62
N ASN A 101 0.20 16.41 34.80
CA ASN A 101 -0.79 15.93 33.84
C ASN A 101 -0.63 16.62 32.48
N LYS A 102 -0.47 17.95 32.46
CA LYS A 102 -0.25 18.69 31.21
C LYS A 102 0.98 18.20 30.46
N LYS A 103 2.08 17.89 31.17
CA LYS A 103 3.29 17.36 30.53
C LYS A 103 3.07 15.97 29.95
N LYS A 104 2.41 15.08 30.72
CA LYS A 104 2.02 13.74 30.26
C LYS A 104 1.13 13.82 29.02
N ASP A 105 0.05 14.59 29.10
CA ASP A 105 -0.94 14.74 28.03
C ASP A 105 -0.30 15.32 26.77
N SER A 106 0.59 16.30 26.93
CA SER A 106 1.35 16.86 25.79
C SER A 106 2.20 15.80 25.09
N MET A 107 2.91 14.95 25.85
CA MET A 107 3.73 13.91 25.25
C MET A 107 2.88 12.81 24.60
N GLN A 108 1.76 12.43 25.23
CA GLN A 108 0.85 11.43 24.67
C GLN A 108 0.11 11.95 23.43
N SER A 109 -0.28 13.22 23.40
CA SER A 109 -0.93 13.84 22.26
C SER A 109 -0.03 13.90 21.01
N ILE A 110 1.29 14.07 21.19
CA ILE A 110 2.26 13.95 20.09
C ILE A 110 2.22 12.52 19.53
N LEU A 111 2.28 11.51 20.41
CA LEU A 111 2.19 10.11 20.00
C LEU A 111 0.86 9.79 19.29
N ASP A 112 -0.26 10.32 19.77
CA ASP A 112 -1.57 10.15 19.13
C ASP A 112 -1.60 10.74 17.72
N THR A 113 -1.03 11.93 17.58
CA THR A 113 -0.95 12.64 16.29
C THR A 113 -0.09 11.85 15.31
N GLU A 114 1.10 11.42 15.71
CA GLU A 114 2.00 10.62 14.86
C GLU A 114 1.38 9.27 14.50
N GLN A 115 0.77 8.58 15.46
CA GLN A 115 0.09 7.30 15.22
C GLN A 115 -1.03 7.47 14.19
N GLY A 116 -1.86 8.49 14.35
CA GLY A 116 -2.94 8.81 13.42
C GLY A 116 -2.40 9.08 12.01
N GLN A 117 -1.36 9.91 11.89
CA GLN A 117 -0.73 10.21 10.60
C GLN A 117 -0.17 8.96 9.91
N LEU A 118 0.53 8.09 10.65
CA LEU A 118 1.07 6.86 10.10
C LEU A 118 -0.04 5.91 9.62
N ILE A 119 -1.10 5.74 10.41
CA ILE A 119 -2.25 4.90 10.02
C ILE A 119 -2.95 5.49 8.79
N THR A 120 -3.16 6.81 8.74
CA THR A 120 -3.76 7.47 7.58
C THR A 120 -2.93 7.26 6.31
N GLN A 121 -1.61 7.43 6.39
CA GLN A 121 -0.71 7.19 5.25
C GLN A 121 -0.72 5.71 4.82
N LEU A 122 -0.70 4.78 5.78
CA LEU A 122 -0.75 3.35 5.51
C LEU A 122 -2.06 2.96 4.81
N ASN A 123 -3.20 3.51 5.26
CA ASN A 123 -4.51 3.28 4.64
C ASN A 123 -4.58 3.84 3.22
N ALA A 124 -4.04 5.05 2.99
CA ALA A 124 -4.00 5.65 1.67
C ALA A 124 -3.14 4.81 0.70
N ASN A 125 -1.96 4.37 1.16
CA ASN A 125 -1.06 3.52 0.37
C ASN A 125 -1.72 2.17 0.04
N TYR A 126 -2.35 1.53 1.01
CA TYR A 126 -3.07 0.28 0.79
C TYR A 126 -4.25 0.45 -0.17
N THR A 127 -5.02 1.53 -0.05
CA THR A 127 -6.15 1.82 -0.96
C THR A 127 -5.66 1.99 -2.40
N ASN A 128 -4.56 2.71 -2.60
CA ASN A 128 -3.94 2.87 -3.92
C ASN A 128 -3.46 1.53 -4.48
N PHE A 129 -2.75 0.75 -3.66
CA PHE A 129 -2.26 -0.57 -4.04
C PHE A 129 -3.40 -1.53 -4.38
N SER A 130 -4.43 -1.62 -3.54
CA SER A 130 -5.59 -2.48 -3.74
C SER A 130 -6.37 -2.07 -4.98
N THR A 131 -6.53 -0.78 -5.24
CA THR A 131 -7.22 -0.28 -6.45
C THR A 131 -6.46 -0.66 -7.70
N ALA A 132 -5.15 -0.39 -7.75
CA ALA A 132 -4.29 -0.78 -8.86
C ALA A 132 -4.28 -2.31 -9.06
N GLY A 133 -4.27 -3.06 -7.97
CA GLY A 133 -4.35 -4.51 -7.95
C GLY A 133 -5.63 -5.06 -8.56
N VAL A 134 -6.79 -4.50 -8.20
CA VAL A 134 -8.09 -4.87 -8.80
C VAL A 134 -8.14 -4.49 -10.28
N SER A 135 -7.62 -3.32 -10.67
CA SER A 135 -7.51 -2.94 -12.08
C SER A 135 -6.66 -3.94 -12.87
N LEU A 136 -5.51 -4.35 -12.32
CA LEU A 136 -4.66 -5.37 -12.93
C LEU A 136 -5.36 -6.73 -13.02
N GLN A 137 -6.07 -7.15 -11.97
CA GLN A 137 -6.89 -8.36 -11.98
C GLN A 137 -7.91 -8.34 -13.11
N ASN A 138 -8.63 -7.24 -13.29
CA ASN A 138 -9.63 -7.10 -14.35
C ASN A 138 -9.01 -7.18 -15.75
N LEU A 139 -7.80 -6.62 -15.93
CA LEU A 139 -7.05 -6.73 -17.19
C LEU A 139 -6.62 -8.18 -17.45
N ILE A 140 -6.11 -8.87 -16.43
CA ILE A 140 -5.73 -10.29 -16.49
C ILE A 140 -6.95 -11.14 -16.84
N ASP A 141 -8.09 -10.93 -16.17
CA ASP A 141 -9.33 -11.67 -16.43
C ASP A 141 -9.85 -11.44 -17.84
N SER A 142 -9.75 -10.20 -18.34
CA SER A 142 -10.14 -9.85 -19.71
C SER A 142 -9.24 -10.54 -20.74
N ALA A 143 -7.93 -10.55 -20.51
CA ALA A 143 -6.96 -11.23 -21.39
C ALA A 143 -7.17 -12.76 -21.41
N VAL A 144 -7.42 -13.37 -20.24
CA VAL A 144 -7.73 -14.81 -20.14
C VAL A 144 -9.04 -15.15 -20.86
N LYS A 145 -10.09 -14.32 -20.70
CA LYS A 145 -11.37 -14.50 -21.40
C LYS A 145 -11.26 -14.37 -22.91
N LEU A 146 -10.55 -13.35 -23.39
CA LEU A 146 -10.31 -13.13 -24.83
C LEU A 146 -9.64 -14.37 -25.45
N LYS A 147 -8.56 -14.85 -24.83
CA LYS A 147 -7.86 -16.04 -25.29
C LYS A 147 -8.75 -17.30 -25.30
N THR A 148 -9.60 -17.43 -24.29
CA THR A 148 -10.54 -18.56 -24.22
C THR A 148 -11.56 -18.48 -25.35
N ALA A 149 -12.06 -17.28 -25.67
CA ALA A 149 -12.96 -17.06 -26.79
C ALA A 149 -12.29 -17.35 -28.14
N GLU A 150 -11.06 -16.89 -28.36
CA GLU A 150 -10.28 -17.20 -29.57
C GLU A 150 -10.07 -18.70 -29.75
N LYS A 151 -9.71 -19.42 -28.68
CA LYS A 151 -9.57 -20.87 -28.71
C LYS A 151 -10.90 -21.56 -29.04
N SER A 152 -12.01 -21.06 -28.50
CA SER A 152 -13.35 -21.60 -28.78
C SER A 152 -13.76 -21.38 -30.23
N VAL A 153 -13.53 -20.18 -30.78
CA VAL A 153 -13.77 -19.85 -32.19
C VAL A 153 -12.89 -20.70 -33.10
N MET A 154 -11.60 -20.85 -32.79
CA MET A 154 -10.68 -21.72 -33.52
C MET A 154 -11.20 -23.17 -33.56
N THR A 155 -11.59 -23.71 -32.40
CA THR A 155 -12.14 -25.07 -32.31
C THR A 155 -13.44 -25.21 -33.12
N SER A 156 -14.29 -24.19 -33.09
CA SER A 156 -15.56 -24.16 -33.83
C SER A 156 -15.35 -24.08 -35.34
N ILE A 157 -14.39 -23.30 -35.82
CA ILE A 157 -14.08 -23.24 -37.25
C ILE A 157 -13.40 -24.53 -37.71
N GLN A 158 -12.51 -25.12 -36.91
CA GLN A 158 -11.90 -26.42 -37.22
C GLN A 158 -12.95 -27.53 -37.34
N SER A 159 -13.96 -27.56 -36.47
CA SER A 159 -15.05 -28.53 -36.54
C SER A 159 -15.96 -28.30 -37.75
N LEU A 160 -16.30 -27.05 -38.07
CA LEU A 160 -17.14 -26.70 -39.23
C LEU A 160 -16.45 -26.94 -40.59
N THR A 161 -15.12 -26.82 -40.64
CA THR A 161 -14.34 -27.03 -41.86
C THR A 161 -13.82 -28.45 -42.01
N ASN A 162 -14.17 -29.36 -41.09
CA ASN A 162 -13.65 -30.73 -41.05
C ASN A 162 -12.10 -30.78 -41.09
N GLY A 163 -11.46 -29.76 -40.51
CA GLY A 163 -10.00 -29.60 -40.50
C GLY A 163 -9.36 -29.13 -41.82
N SER A 164 -10.14 -28.77 -42.83
CA SER A 164 -9.60 -28.40 -44.17
C SER A 164 -9.02 -26.99 -44.26
N VAL A 165 -9.32 -26.10 -43.30
CA VAL A 165 -8.81 -24.71 -43.27
C VAL A 165 -7.94 -24.49 -42.03
N ASN A 166 -6.64 -24.26 -42.24
CA ASN A 166 -5.71 -23.89 -41.17
C ASN A 166 -5.67 -22.37 -40.99
N ILE A 167 -6.49 -21.86 -40.08
CA ILE A 167 -6.65 -20.43 -39.73
C ILE A 167 -5.66 -19.95 -38.66
N SER A 168 -4.69 -20.76 -38.26
CA SER A 168 -3.74 -20.41 -37.20
C SER A 168 -3.04 -19.07 -37.50
N ASN A 169 -2.69 -18.82 -38.77
CA ASN A 169 -2.06 -17.56 -39.20
C ASN A 169 -2.99 -16.36 -39.07
N THR A 170 -4.29 -16.53 -39.37
CA THR A 170 -5.29 -15.46 -39.29
C THR A 170 -5.58 -15.06 -37.85
N VAL A 171 -5.56 -16.01 -36.91
CA VAL A 171 -5.68 -15.71 -35.48
C VAL A 171 -4.44 -15.00 -34.94
N THR A 172 -3.24 -15.41 -35.36
CA THR A 172 -2.01 -14.69 -35.00
C THR A 172 -1.98 -13.25 -35.52
N GLU A 173 -2.56 -12.99 -36.70
CA GLU A 173 -2.70 -11.65 -37.26
C GLU A 173 -3.76 -10.82 -36.53
N LEU A 174 -4.86 -11.46 -36.08
CA LEU A 174 -5.86 -10.84 -35.22
C LEU A 174 -5.29 -10.46 -33.84
N ASP A 175 -4.51 -11.36 -33.22
CA ASP A 175 -3.78 -11.12 -31.97
C ASP A 175 -2.86 -9.91 -32.10
N SER A 176 -2.10 -9.84 -33.19
CA SER A 176 -1.21 -8.72 -33.50
C SER A 176 -1.97 -7.39 -33.59
N LEU A 177 -3.12 -7.37 -34.26
CA LEU A 177 -3.97 -6.18 -34.39
C LEU A 177 -4.59 -5.74 -33.05
N LEU A 178 -5.04 -6.70 -32.22
CA LEU A 178 -5.60 -6.41 -30.90
C LEU A 178 -4.55 -5.86 -29.93
N ILE A 179 -3.34 -6.43 -29.93
CA ILE A 179 -2.21 -5.91 -29.16
C ILE A 179 -1.85 -4.49 -29.63
N HIS A 180 -1.80 -4.25 -30.95
CA HIS A 180 -1.49 -2.93 -31.50
C HIS A 180 -2.55 -1.87 -31.15
N SER A 181 -3.83 -2.27 -31.16
CA SER A 181 -4.96 -1.42 -30.77
C SER A 181 -4.92 -1.09 -29.27
N GLY A 182 -4.67 -2.09 -28.41
CA GLY A 182 -4.52 -1.88 -26.97
C GLY A 182 -3.37 -0.94 -26.62
N ASN A 183 -2.21 -1.11 -27.27
CA ASN A 183 -1.04 -0.25 -27.06
C ASN A 183 -1.29 1.20 -27.52
N SER A 184 -2.08 1.38 -28.59
CA SER A 184 -2.50 2.71 -29.06
C SER A 184 -3.45 3.40 -28.07
N PHE A 185 -4.37 2.63 -27.46
CA PHE A 185 -5.28 3.14 -26.43
C PHE A 185 -4.52 3.54 -25.15
N SER A 186 -3.51 2.75 -24.76
CA SER A 186 -2.67 3.07 -23.59
C SER A 186 -1.87 4.36 -23.79
N LYS A 187 -1.33 4.59 -24.99
CA LYS A 187 -0.67 5.86 -25.35
C LYS A 187 -1.63 7.05 -25.34
N LEU A 188 -2.87 6.86 -25.77
CA LEU A 188 -3.90 7.91 -25.72
C LEU A 188 -4.29 8.26 -24.28
N LEU A 189 -4.36 7.26 -23.38
CA LEU A 189 -4.59 7.47 -21.96
C LEU A 189 -3.43 8.23 -21.30
N GLU A 190 -2.19 7.88 -21.60
CA GLU A 190 -0.99 8.61 -21.14
C GLU A 190 -0.99 10.07 -21.61
N ILE A 191 -1.28 10.33 -22.89
CA ILE A 191 -1.39 11.69 -23.44
C ILE A 191 -2.52 12.46 -22.74
N SER A 192 -3.67 11.83 -22.48
CA SER A 192 -4.78 12.48 -21.77
C SER A 192 -4.43 12.86 -20.32
N SER A 193 -3.60 12.04 -19.66
CA SER A 193 -3.15 12.27 -18.29
C SER A 193 -2.08 13.36 -18.19
N ALA A 194 -1.29 13.56 -19.25
CA ALA A 194 -0.28 14.61 -19.35
C ALA A 194 -0.84 15.99 -19.76
N LEU A 195 -2.12 16.05 -20.16
CA LEU A 195 -2.84 17.27 -20.53
C LEU A 195 -3.70 17.84 -19.39
N LYS A 196 -3.62 17.26 -18.19
CA LYS A 196 -4.15 17.80 -16.92
C LYS A 196 -3.04 18.40 -16.08
#